data_AF-A0A5C6A5L6-F1
#
_entry.id   AF-A0A5C6A5L6-F1
#
_cell.length_a   1.000
_cell.length_b   1.000
_cell.length_c   1.000
_cell.angle_alpha   90.00
_cell.angle_beta   90.00
_cell.angle_gamma   90.00
#
_symmetry.space_group_name_H-M   'P 1'
#
loop_
_entity.id
_entity.type
_entity.pdbx_description
1 polymer ?
#
loop_
_entity_poly.entity_id
_entity_poly.type
_entity_poly.pdbx_seq_one_letter_code
_entity_poly.pdbx_strand_id
1 'polypeptide(L)'
;MSGSSQAQAQAPIEPPVHELTLQETLRVMDVAREMREQRQQAEEMFRRDDIRTQLRDKLMRTAKLSGDDVTEAEVDAAIAQYMDTLHTYQDPPTGMKSFIAHCWVWRDRIMWSAAAIAAIATTAGSLWYVFH
;
A
#
# COMPACT_ATOMS: atom_id res chain seq x y z
N MET A 1 1.23 45.07 -45.42
CA MET A 1 1.18 44.62 -44.00
C MET A 1 -0.27 44.68 -43.55
N SER A 2 -0.65 43.75 -42.66
CA SER A 2 -1.97 43.62 -42.00
C SER A 2 -3.01 42.75 -42.72
N GLY A 3 -2.72 41.44 -42.81
CA GLY A 3 -3.77 40.42 -42.77
C GLY A 3 -3.96 40.02 -41.30
N SER A 4 -5.07 40.45 -40.70
CA SER A 4 -5.44 40.11 -39.33
C SER A 4 -5.86 38.63 -39.27
N SER A 5 -4.98 37.80 -38.72
CA SER A 5 -5.30 36.46 -38.24
C SER A 5 -6.49 36.56 -37.28
N GLN A 6 -7.67 36.19 -37.75
CA GLN A 6 -8.79 35.87 -36.88
C GLN A 6 -8.38 34.66 -36.05
N ALA A 7 -8.06 34.92 -34.78
CA ALA A 7 -8.09 33.89 -33.76
C ALA A 7 -9.47 33.24 -33.82
N GLN A 8 -9.52 31.99 -34.30
CA GLN A 8 -10.66 31.12 -34.11
C GLN A 8 -10.84 30.92 -32.61
N ALA A 9 -11.60 31.81 -32.00
CA ALA A 9 -12.17 31.62 -30.68
C ALA A 9 -12.98 30.32 -30.78
N GLN A 10 -12.47 29.28 -30.13
CA GLN A 10 -13.17 28.01 -29.96
C GLN A 10 -14.57 28.31 -29.42
N ALA A 11 -15.57 27.97 -30.22
CA ALA A 11 -16.96 28.07 -29.83
C ALA A 11 -17.16 27.33 -28.48
N PRO A 12 -17.91 27.91 -27.54
CA PRO A 12 -18.34 27.17 -26.36
C PRO A 12 -19.03 25.90 -26.83
N ILE A 13 -18.57 24.74 -26.37
CA ILE A 13 -19.28 23.48 -26.55
C ILE A 13 -20.50 23.58 -25.64
N GLU A 14 -21.58 24.16 -26.17
CA GLU A 14 -22.89 24.17 -25.53
C GLU A 14 -23.38 22.72 -25.56
N PRO A 15 -23.52 22.04 -24.41
CA PRO A 15 -24.00 20.67 -24.41
C PRO A 15 -25.44 20.70 -24.94
N PRO A 16 -25.81 19.83 -25.91
CA PRO A 16 -27.18 19.77 -26.36
C PRO A 16 -28.03 19.35 -25.17
N VAL A 17 -28.88 20.26 -24.70
CA VAL A 17 -29.96 19.97 -23.73
C VAL A 17 -31.04 19.17 -24.46
N HIS A 18 -30.69 17.99 -24.97
CA HIS A 18 -31.68 16.96 -25.21
C HIS A 18 -32.05 16.40 -23.85
N GLU A 19 -33.34 16.27 -23.57
CA GLU A 19 -33.85 15.54 -22.42
C GLU A 19 -33.31 14.11 -22.50
N LEU A 20 -32.14 13.86 -21.89
CA LEU A 20 -31.53 12.55 -21.88
C LEU A 20 -32.55 11.58 -21.32
N THR A 21 -32.95 10.61 -22.13
CA THR A 21 -33.81 9.54 -21.66
C THR A 21 -33.12 8.84 -20.47
N LEU A 22 -33.89 8.28 -19.53
CA LEU A 22 -33.33 7.58 -18.36
C LEU A 22 -32.24 6.56 -18.74
N GLN A 23 -32.43 5.90 -19.88
CA GLN A 23 -31.49 4.91 -20.41
C GLN A 23 -30.16 5.53 -20.85
N GLU A 24 -30.20 6.73 -21.42
CA GLU A 24 -29.02 7.48 -21.88
C GLU A 24 -28.23 8.05 -20.69
N THR A 25 -28.94 8.49 -19.65
CA THR A 25 -28.33 8.90 -18.37
C THR A 25 -27.59 7.74 -17.70
N LEU A 26 -28.19 6.55 -17.66
CA LEU A 26 -27.53 5.35 -17.13
C LEU A 26 -26.29 4.98 -17.95
N ARG A 27 -26.37 5.06 -19.29
CA ARG A 27 -25.24 4.81 -20.18
C ARG A 27 -24.08 5.78 -19.97
N VAL A 28 -24.37 7.06 -19.77
CA VAL A 28 -23.35 8.07 -19.44
C VAL A 28 -22.71 7.78 -18.07
N MET A 29 -23.50 7.35 -17.09
CA MET A 29 -22.99 6.97 -15.77
C MET A 29 -22.09 5.73 -15.83
N ASP A 30 -22.42 4.74 -16.66
CA ASP A 30 -21.58 3.55 -16.86
C ASP A 30 -20.24 3.93 -17.50
N VAL A 31 -20.25 4.79 -18.53
CA VAL A 31 -19.04 5.34 -19.15
C VAL A 31 -18.21 6.15 -18.14
N ALA A 32 -18.86 6.97 -17.31
CA ALA A 32 -18.18 7.75 -16.27
C ALA A 32 -17.54 6.85 -15.20
N ARG A 33 -18.15 5.70 -14.89
CA ARG A 33 -17.58 4.70 -13.98
C ARG A 33 -16.35 4.04 -14.61
N GLU A 34 -16.45 3.61 -15.86
CA GLU A 34 -15.35 2.96 -16.56
C GLU A 34 -14.15 3.91 -16.73
N MET A 35 -14.40 5.18 -17.08
CA MET A 35 -13.36 6.23 -17.13
C MET A 35 -12.69 6.45 -15.76
N ARG A 36 -13.44 6.33 -14.65
CA ARG A 36 -12.88 6.45 -13.29
C ARG A 36 -11.99 5.26 -12.95
N GLU A 37 -12.43 4.04 -13.29
CA GLU A 37 -11.66 2.82 -13.06
C GLU A 37 -10.37 2.81 -13.90
N GLN A 38 -10.43 3.24 -15.17
CA GLN A 38 -9.24 3.41 -16.02
C GLN A 38 -8.28 4.47 -15.47
N ARG A 39 -8.79 5.59 -14.94
CA ARG A 39 -7.95 6.61 -14.30
C ARG A 39 -7.22 6.08 -13.07
N GLN A 40 -7.87 5.29 -12.23
CA GLN A 40 -7.25 4.70 -11.04
C GLN A 40 -6.10 3.76 -11.43
N GLN A 41 -6.32 2.90 -12.43
CA GLN A 41 -5.27 2.01 -12.96
C GLN A 41 -4.10 2.79 -13.56
N ALA A 42 -4.39 3.86 -14.31
CA ALA A 42 -3.35 4.74 -14.84
C ALA A 42 -2.54 5.39 -13.72
N GLU A 43 -3.21 5.95 -12.70
CA GLU A 43 -2.54 6.58 -11.54
C GLU A 43 -1.67 5.58 -10.75
N GLU A 44 -2.06 4.30 -10.65
CA GLU A 44 -1.26 3.25 -10.04
C GLU A 44 -0.01 2.89 -10.85
N MET A 45 -0.13 2.83 -12.19
CA MET A 45 1.02 2.63 -13.08
C MET A 45 1.97 3.84 -13.02
N PHE A 46 1.44 5.07 -13.09
CA PHE A 46 2.23 6.30 -13.00
C PHE A 46 2.96 6.44 -11.64
N ARG A 47 2.32 6.06 -10.52
CA ARG A 47 2.99 6.10 -9.20
C ARG A 47 4.25 5.24 -9.16
N ARG A 48 4.25 4.06 -9.79
CA ARG A 48 5.41 3.16 -9.77
C ARG A 48 6.60 3.73 -10.55
N ASP A 49 6.35 4.27 -11.72
CA ASP A 49 7.39 4.82 -12.59
C ASP A 49 7.93 6.19 -12.09
N ASP A 50 7.06 7.02 -11.52
CA ASP A 50 7.45 8.30 -10.92
C ASP A 50 8.33 8.12 -9.68
N ILE A 51 8.03 7.12 -8.84
CA ILE A 51 8.83 6.82 -7.64
C ILE A 51 10.23 6.37 -8.05
N ARG A 52 10.36 5.51 -9.07
CA ARG A 52 11.66 5.07 -9.59
C ARG A 52 12.49 6.26 -10.09
N THR A 53 11.87 7.14 -10.87
CA THR A 53 12.54 8.31 -11.46
C THR A 53 12.99 9.31 -10.40
N GLN A 54 12.13 9.60 -9.41
CA GLN A 54 12.51 10.47 -8.28
C GLN A 54 13.63 9.87 -7.43
N LEU A 55 13.62 8.55 -7.22
CA LEU A 55 14.64 7.89 -6.40
C LEU A 55 16.01 7.93 -7.09
N ARG A 56 16.05 7.69 -8.41
CA ARG A 56 17.27 7.85 -9.22
C ARG A 56 17.84 9.26 -9.10
N ASP A 57 17.02 10.28 -9.29
CA ASP A 57 17.47 11.67 -9.29
C ASP A 57 18.01 12.10 -7.91
N LYS A 58 17.36 11.65 -6.83
CA LYS A 58 17.84 11.87 -5.45
C LYS A 58 19.16 11.15 -5.18
N LEU A 59 19.31 9.88 -5.58
CA LEU A 59 20.54 9.12 -5.37
C LEU A 59 21.70 9.73 -6.14
N MET A 60 21.48 10.16 -7.39
CA MET A 60 22.50 10.84 -8.19
C MET A 60 22.89 12.21 -7.64
N ARG A 61 21.93 12.99 -7.14
CA ARG A 61 22.24 14.25 -6.47
C ARG A 61 23.07 14.03 -5.20
N THR A 62 22.74 13.01 -4.39
CA THR A 62 23.48 12.70 -3.16
C THR A 62 24.87 12.17 -3.44
N ALA A 63 25.05 11.26 -4.41
CA ALA A 63 26.35 10.72 -4.80
C ALA A 63 27.32 11.83 -5.25
N LYS A 64 26.83 12.77 -6.08
CA LYS A 64 27.59 13.96 -6.52
C LYS A 64 28.00 14.85 -5.36
N LEU A 65 27.14 15.03 -4.36
CA LEU A 65 27.44 15.83 -3.17
C LEU A 65 28.43 15.12 -2.23
N SER A 66 28.38 13.79 -2.19
CA SER A 66 29.22 12.96 -1.32
C SER A 66 30.58 12.61 -1.94
N GLY A 67 30.80 12.95 -3.22
CA GLY A 67 32.03 12.67 -3.96
C GLY A 67 32.19 11.20 -4.35
N ASP A 68 31.08 10.45 -4.37
CA ASP A 68 31.06 9.03 -4.71
C ASP A 68 30.83 8.88 -6.22
N ASP A 69 31.74 8.21 -6.91
CA ASP A 69 31.63 7.95 -8.36
C ASP A 69 30.72 6.74 -8.59
N VAL A 70 29.42 7.02 -8.70
CA VAL A 70 28.39 6.00 -8.95
C VAL A 70 27.81 6.22 -10.33
N THR A 71 27.77 5.18 -11.16
CA THR A 71 27.22 5.26 -12.52
C THR A 71 25.70 5.19 -12.52
N GLU A 72 25.05 5.78 -13.53
CA GLU A 72 23.58 5.71 -13.67
C GLU A 72 23.08 4.26 -13.75
N ALA A 73 23.85 3.36 -14.37
CA ALA A 73 23.55 1.95 -14.49
C ALA A 73 23.58 1.21 -13.14
N GLU A 74 24.54 1.54 -12.27
CA GLU A 74 24.64 0.96 -10.93
C GLU A 74 23.48 1.41 -10.03
N VAL A 75 23.11 2.69 -10.10
CA VAL A 75 21.95 3.21 -9.37
C VAL A 75 20.66 2.53 -9.83
N ASP A 76 20.49 2.34 -11.14
CA ASP A 76 19.31 1.66 -11.68
C ASP A 76 19.21 0.19 -11.29
N ALA A 77 20.36 -0.50 -11.24
CA ALA A 77 20.42 -1.88 -10.75
C ALA A 77 20.07 -1.96 -9.26
N ALA A 78 20.60 -1.04 -8.44
CA ALA A 78 20.31 -0.98 -7.01
C ALA A 78 18.83 -0.67 -6.73
N ILE A 79 18.23 0.27 -7.49
CA ILE A 79 16.80 0.58 -7.37
C ILE A 79 15.94 -0.62 -7.77
N ALA A 80 16.31 -1.34 -8.83
CA ALA A 80 15.58 -2.54 -9.24
C ALA A 80 15.59 -3.61 -8.13
N GLN A 81 16.76 -3.87 -7.54
CA GLN A 81 16.90 -4.81 -6.42
C GLN A 81 16.12 -4.36 -5.18
N TYR A 82 16.14 -3.06 -4.87
CA TYR A 82 15.37 -2.51 -3.76
C TYR A 82 13.86 -2.68 -3.96
N MET A 83 13.35 -2.40 -5.16
CA MET A 83 11.93 -2.54 -5.51
C MET A 83 11.47 -4.01 -5.46
N ASP A 84 12.32 -4.94 -5.89
CA ASP A 84 12.07 -6.38 -5.83
C ASP A 84 11.99 -6.88 -4.37
N THR A 85 12.84 -6.35 -3.50
CA THR A 85 12.87 -6.71 -2.07
C THR A 85 11.78 -6.02 -1.24
N LEU A 86 11.19 -4.92 -1.73
CA LEU A 86 10.25 -4.06 -0.99
C LEU A 86 9.02 -4.81 -0.44
N HIS A 87 8.62 -5.90 -1.10
CA HIS A 87 7.45 -6.72 -0.73
C HIS A 87 7.84 -8.06 -0.08
N THR A 88 9.13 -8.27 0.20
CA THR A 88 9.59 -9.48 0.86
C THR A 88 9.43 -9.30 2.37
N TYR A 89 8.44 -9.98 2.95
CA TYR A 89 8.32 -10.10 4.39
C TYR A 89 9.56 -10.82 4.94
N GLN A 90 10.32 -10.14 5.79
CA GLN A 90 11.46 -10.73 6.48
C GLN A 90 11.00 -11.11 7.88
N ASP A 91 10.91 -12.42 8.13
CA ASP A 91 10.54 -12.94 9.44
C ASP A 91 11.46 -12.34 10.52
N PRO A 92 10.92 -11.79 11.63
CA PRO A 92 11.75 -11.32 12.71
C PRO A 92 12.59 -12.49 13.22
N PRO A 93 13.90 -12.30 13.48
CA PRO A 93 14.75 -13.38 13.97
C PRO A 93 14.11 -13.99 15.22
N THR A 94 13.95 -15.30 15.23
CA THR A 94 13.35 -16.03 16.35
C THR A 94 14.18 -15.76 17.60
N GLY A 95 13.64 -14.97 18.52
CA GLY A 95 14.35 -14.52 19.72
C GLY A 95 13.39 -14.16 20.85
N MET A 96 13.94 -13.95 22.05
CA MET A 96 13.19 -13.73 23.30
C MET A 96 12.15 -12.59 23.17
N LYS A 97 12.46 -11.55 22.39
CA LYS A 97 11.54 -10.43 22.11
C LYS A 97 10.31 -10.86 21.31
N SER A 98 10.49 -11.70 20.29
CA SER A 98 9.39 -12.23 19.49
C SER A 98 8.51 -13.15 20.35
N PHE A 99 9.11 -13.96 21.22
CA PHE A 99 8.34 -14.79 22.16
C PHE A 99 7.48 -13.96 23.12
N ILE A 100 8.05 -12.92 23.73
CA ILE A 100 7.29 -12.01 24.62
C ILE A 100 6.17 -11.30 23.85
N ALA A 101 6.41 -10.89 22.60
CA ALA A 101 5.39 -10.28 21.75
C ALA A 101 4.23 -11.27 21.47
N HIS A 102 4.53 -12.54 21.16
CA HIS A 102 3.50 -13.58 21.01
C HIS A 102 2.74 -13.82 22.32
N CYS A 103 3.43 -13.86 23.46
CA CYS A 103 2.80 -13.98 24.78
C CYS A 103 1.87 -12.80 25.09
N TRP A 104 2.23 -11.57 24.67
CA TRP A 104 1.38 -10.40 24.86
C TRP A 104 0.12 -10.44 24.01
N VAL A 105 0.23 -10.82 22.73
CA VAL A 105 -0.92 -10.97 21.83
C VAL A 105 -1.87 -12.05 22.35
N TRP A 106 -1.34 -13.12 22.95
CA TRP A 106 -2.14 -14.23 23.48
C TRP A 106 -2.41 -14.13 24.98
N ARG A 107 -2.22 -12.96 25.61
CA ARG A 107 -2.32 -12.80 27.08
C ARG A 107 -3.62 -13.36 27.66
N ASP A 108 -4.75 -13.13 27.00
CA ASP A 108 -6.05 -13.58 27.50
C ASP A 108 -6.12 -15.11 27.44
N ARG A 109 -5.65 -15.72 26.34
CA ARG A 109 -5.58 -17.17 26.19
C ARG A 109 -4.64 -17.81 27.20
N ILE A 110 -3.50 -17.18 27.49
CA ILE A 110 -2.55 -17.63 28.51
C ILE A 110 -3.21 -17.57 29.90
N MET A 111 -3.87 -16.47 30.24
CA MET A 111 -4.56 -16.31 31.52
C MET A 111 -5.66 -17.36 31.71
N TRP A 112 -6.50 -17.60 30.69
CA TRP A 112 -7.52 -18.64 30.74
C TRP A 112 -6.92 -20.05 30.88
N SER A 113 -5.83 -20.34 30.17
CA SER A 113 -5.14 -21.63 30.29
C SER A 113 -4.51 -21.83 31.68
N ALA A 114 -3.92 -20.79 32.25
CA ALA A 114 -3.35 -20.82 33.60
C ALA A 114 -4.44 -21.03 34.67
N ALA A 115 -5.57 -20.32 34.53
CA ALA A 115 -6.72 -20.49 35.42
C ALA A 115 -7.29 -21.91 35.33
N ALA A 116 -7.39 -22.48 34.14
CA ALA A 116 -7.86 -23.87 33.94
C ALA A 116 -6.93 -24.88 34.61
N ILE A 117 -5.61 -24.73 34.45
CA ILE A 117 -4.62 -25.60 35.11
C ILE A 117 -4.72 -25.48 36.63
N ALA A 118 -4.85 -24.26 37.16
CA ALA A 118 -5.01 -24.03 38.59
C ALA A 118 -6.30 -24.65 39.16
N ALA A 119 -7.41 -24.59 38.40
CA ALA A 119 -8.67 -25.23 38.78
C ALA A 119 -8.55 -26.77 38.81
N ILE A 120 -7.84 -27.36 37.85
CA ILE A 120 -7.59 -28.80 37.81
C ILE A 120 -6.67 -29.21 38.99
N ALA A 121 -5.62 -28.44 39.27
CA ALA A 121 -4.71 -28.74 40.37
C ALA A 121 -5.41 -28.64 41.74
N THR A 122 -6.27 -27.64 41.93
CA THR A 122 -7.02 -27.47 43.19
C THR A 122 -8.07 -28.57 43.39
N THR A 123 -8.78 -28.97 42.32
CA THR A 123 -9.73 -30.09 42.39
C THR A 123 -9.06 -31.44 42.60
N ALA A 124 -7.93 -31.71 41.95
CA ALA A 124 -7.17 -32.94 42.18
C ALA A 124 -6.57 -33.01 43.60
N GLY A 125 -6.02 -31.90 44.09
CA GLY A 125 -5.46 -31.81 45.43
C GLY A 125 -6.51 -31.94 46.54
N SER A 126 -7.69 -31.34 46.36
CA SER A 126 -8.79 -31.47 47.32
C SER A 126 -9.38 -32.89 47.34
N LEU A 127 -9.48 -33.54 46.17
CA LEU A 127 -9.91 -34.93 46.10
C LEU A 127 -8.93 -35.85 46.84
N TRP A 128 -7.63 -35.69 46.60
CA TRP A 128 -6.60 -36.46 47.31
C TRP A 128 -6.69 -36.29 48.83
N TYR A 129 -6.85 -35.06 49.29
CA TYR A 129 -6.93 -34.75 50.73
C TYR A 129 -8.16 -35.36 51.42
N VAL A 130 -9.29 -35.52 50.71
CA VAL A 130 -10.51 -36.11 51.28
C VAL A 130 -10.46 -37.64 51.33
N PHE A 131 -9.71 -38.27 50.43
CA PHE A 131 -9.62 -39.74 50.32
C PHE A 131 -8.39 -40.35 51.02
N HIS A 132 -7.54 -39.56 51.67
CA HIS A 132 -6.39 -40.03 52.45
C HIS A 132 -6.57 -39.74 53.94
#